data_AF-A0A5A7TM36-F1
#
_entry.id   AF-A0A5A7TM36-F1
#
_cell.length_a   1.000
_cell.length_b   1.000
_cell.length_c   1.000
_cell.angle_alpha   90.00
_cell.angle_beta   90.00
_cell.angle_gamma   90.00
#
_symmetry.space_group_name_H-M   'P 1'
#
loop_
_entity.id
_entity.type
_entity.pdbx_description
1 polymer ?
#
loop_
_entity_poly.entity_id
_entity_poly.type
_entity_poly.pdbx_seq_one_letter_code
_entity_poly.pdbx_strand_id
1 'polypeptide(L)' 'MTVKQYDQEFNILSLFAPELVGIEDARAERFVRGLRKDLQDFVRVFKPATQAVAVHLVVDLGAHEADALPRTLENGASLG' A
#
# COMPACT_ATOMS: atom_id res chain seq x y z
N MET A 1 17.30 4.08 -5.73
CA MET A 1 16.12 4.16 -6.59
C MET A 1 14.89 4.31 -5.70
N THR A 2 14.10 5.38 -5.89
CA THR A 2 12.87 5.60 -5.11
C THR A 2 11.68 4.90 -5.78
N VAL A 3 10.60 4.60 -5.04
CA VAL A 3 9.40 3.96 -5.63
C VAL A 3 8.81 4.81 -6.76
N LYS A 4 8.87 6.14 -6.63
CA LYS A 4 8.44 7.07 -7.69
C LYS A 4 9.28 6.94 -8.97
N GLN A 5 10.60 6.74 -8.84
CA GLN A 5 11.48 6.53 -9.99
C GLN A 5 11.21 5.18 -10.64
N TYR A 6 10.96 4.13 -9.85
CA TYR A 6 10.56 2.83 -10.36
C TYR A 6 9.24 2.90 -11.12
N ASP A 7 8.23 3.59 -10.59
CA ASP A 7 6.93 3.72 -11.25
C ASP A 7 7.05 4.46 -12.60
N GLN A 8 7.87 5.52 -12.65
CA GLN A 8 8.15 6.24 -13.89
C GLN A 8 8.87 5.37 -14.92
N GLU A 9 9.91 4.64 -14.52
CA GLU A 9 10.63 3.74 -15.42
C GLU A 9 9.75 2.57 -15.89
N PHE A 10 8.96 1.99 -14.98
CA PHE A 10 8.00 0.94 -15.31
C PHE A 10 6.98 1.43 -16.34
N ASN A 11 6.44 2.64 -16.18
CA ASN A 11 5.49 3.22 -17.12
C ASN A 11 6.11 3.51 -18.50
N ILE A 12 7.40 3.81 -18.57
CA ILE A 12 8.11 3.97 -19.85
C ILE A 12 8.36 2.61 -20.50
N LEU A 13 8.81 1.63 -19.72
CA LEU A 13 9.13 0.29 -20.20
C LEU A 13 7.88 -0.51 -20.60
N SER A 14 6.75 -0.27 -19.93
CA SER A 14 5.48 -0.93 -20.23
C SER A 14 4.95 -0.62 -21.62
N LEU A 15 5.34 0.52 -22.21
CA LEU A 15 5.00 0.86 -23.60
C LEU A 15 5.59 -0.13 -24.61
N PHE A 16 6.70 -0.77 -24.26
CA PHE A 16 7.38 -1.75 -25.11
C PHE A 16 6.89 -3.18 -24.89
N ALA A 17 6.17 -3.43 -23.79
CA ALA A 17 5.65 -4.74 -23.42
C ALA A 17 4.32 -4.60 -22.64
N PRO A 18 3.21 -4.25 -23.32
CA PRO A 18 1.91 -4.04 -22.68
C PRO A 18 1.39 -5.26 -21.92
N GLU A 19 1.81 -6.46 -22.29
CA GLU A 19 1.50 -7.71 -21.61
C GLU A 19 2.03 -7.77 -20.17
N LEU A 20 3.13 -7.07 -19.89
CA LEU A 20 3.71 -7.00 -18.54
C LEU A 20 2.85 -6.15 -17.60
N VAL A 21 2.08 -5.20 -18.13
CA VAL A 21 1.15 -4.38 -17.34
C VAL A 21 0.09 -5.27 -16.70
N GLY A 22 -0.53 -6.16 -17.47
CA GLY A 22 -1.55 -7.08 -16.94
C GLY A 22 -0.99 -8.06 -15.90
N ILE A 23 0.27 -8.47 -16.05
CA ILE A 23 0.96 -9.32 -15.06
C ILE A 23 1.17 -8.56 -13.76
N GLU A 24 1.63 -7.31 -13.84
CA GLU A 24 1.93 -6.49 -12.67
C GLU A 24 0.64 -6.00 -11.98
N ASP A 25 -0.43 -5.73 -12.72
CA ASP A 25 -1.78 -5.52 -12.20
C ASP A 25 -2.27 -6.74 -11.40
N ALA A 26 -2.17 -7.94 -11.98
CA ALA A 26 -2.55 -9.18 -11.29
C ALA A 26 -1.69 -9.43 -10.04
N ARG A 27 -0.42 -9.00 -10.07
CA ARG A 27 0.50 -9.07 -8.93
C ARG A 27 0.11 -8.07 -7.83
N ALA A 28 -0.26 -6.84 -8.21
CA ALA A 28 -0.78 -5.82 -7.30
C ALA A 28 -2.07 -6.31 -6.63
N GLU A 29 -3.02 -6.86 -7.40
CA GLU A 29 -4.26 -7.43 -6.86
C GLU A 29 -3.99 -8.61 -5.92
N ARG A 30 -3.05 -9.49 -6.27
CA ARG A 30 -2.65 -10.60 -5.40
C ARG A 30 -2.05 -10.09 -4.09
N PHE A 31 -1.26 -9.02 -4.13
CA PHE A 31 -0.69 -8.39 -2.95
C PHE A 31 -1.79 -7.79 -2.07
N VAL A 32 -2.68 -6.96 -2.66
CA VAL A 32 -3.82 -6.35 -1.95
C VAL A 32 -4.73 -7.42 -1.33
N ARG A 33 -4.93 -8.56 -2.00
CA ARG A 33 -5.69 -9.69 -1.47
C ARG A 33 -5.06 -10.32 -0.22
N GLY A 34 -3.74 -10.25 -0.08
CA GLY A 34 -2.99 -10.78 1.06
C GLY A 34 -2.89 -9.84 2.26
N LEU A 35 -3.37 -8.59 2.15
CA LEU A 35 -3.37 -7.62 3.25
C LEU A 35 -4.46 -7.93 4.28
N ARG A 36 -4.26 -7.42 5.51
CA ARG A 36 -5.33 -7.39 6.52
C ARG A 36 -6.51 -6.55 6.00
N LYS A 37 -7.75 -6.91 6.38
CA LYS A 37 -8.98 -6.29 5.83
C LYS A 37 -9.03 -4.76 5.96
N ASP A 38 -8.60 -4.25 7.11
CA ASP A 38 -8.45 -2.82 7.39
C ASP A 38 -7.61 -2.14 6.30
N LEU A 39 -6.40 -2.63 6.03
CA LEU A 39 -5.50 -2.05 5.04
C LEU A 39 -5.93 -2.35 3.60
N GLN A 40 -6.56 -3.50 3.37
CA GLN A 40 -7.03 -3.92 2.06
C GLN A 40 -8.03 -2.93 1.47
N ASP A 41 -9.04 -2.54 2.25
CA ASP A 41 -10.08 -1.62 1.77
C ASP A 41 -9.48 -0.24 1.45
N PHE A 42 -8.57 0.26 2.28
CA PHE A 42 -7.86 1.51 2.03
C PHE A 42 -7.01 1.45 0.75
N VAL A 43 -6.12 0.47 0.62
CA VAL A 43 -5.22 0.35 -0.53
C VAL A 43 -6.02 0.14 -1.83
N ARG A 44 -7.14 -0.58 -1.77
CA ARG A 44 -7.99 -0.86 -2.93
C ARG A 44 -8.66 0.39 -3.50
N VAL A 45 -8.97 1.39 -2.69
CA VAL A 45 -9.53 2.69 -3.15
C VAL A 45 -8.57 3.39 -4.11
N PHE A 46 -7.25 3.26 -3.88
CA PHE A 46 -6.23 3.87 -4.72
C PHE A 46 -5.97 3.13 -6.03
N LYS A 47 -6.52 1.92 -6.22
CA LYS A 47 -6.38 1.09 -7.42
C LYS A 47 -4.91 1.02 -7.92
N PRO A 48 -4.00 0.44 -7.11
CA PRO A 48 -2.58 0.39 -7.48
C PRO A 48 -2.38 -0.44 -8.75
N ALA A 49 -1.72 0.16 -9.75
CA ALA A 49 -1.37 -0.49 -11.02
C ALA A 49 -0.11 -1.37 -10.92
N THR A 50 0.63 -1.29 -9.80
CA THR A 50 1.81 -2.13 -9.57
C THR A 50 1.91 -2.60 -8.13
N GLN A 51 2.60 -3.72 -7.91
CA GLN A 51 2.86 -4.20 -6.56
C GLN A 51 3.66 -3.18 -5.75
N ALA A 52 4.62 -2.48 -6.38
CA ALA A 52 5.43 -1.47 -5.73
C ALA A 52 4.58 -0.31 -5.17
N VAL A 53 3.61 0.17 -5.93
CA VAL A 53 2.66 1.20 -5.48
C VAL A 53 1.82 0.69 -4.31
N ALA A 54 1.32 -0.56 -4.40
CA ALA A 54 0.54 -1.15 -3.31
C ALA A 54 1.34 -1.28 -2.01
N VAL A 55 2.62 -1.68 -2.09
CA VAL A 55 3.53 -1.76 -0.94
C VAL A 55 3.76 -0.39 -0.33
N HIS A 56 3.99 0.63 -1.16
CA HIS A 56 4.24 1.99 -0.67
C HIS A 56 3.03 2.57 0.07
N LEU A 57 1.83 2.37 -0.46
CA LEU A 57 0.60 2.80 0.20
C LEU A 57 0.45 2.16 1.59
N VAL A 58 0.77 0.86 1.74
CA VAL A 58 0.73 0.20 3.04
C VAL A 58 1.76 0.78 4.01
N VAL A 59 2.98 1.06 3.54
CA VAL A 59 4.04 1.65 4.37
C VAL A 59 3.66 3.06 4.81
N ASP A 60 3.13 3.88 3.91
CA ASP A 60 2.66 5.23 4.22
C ASP A 60 1.51 5.21 5.24
N LEU A 61 0.57 4.27 5.08
CA LEU A 61 -0.54 4.09 6.02
C LEU A 61 -0.04 3.64 7.40
N GLY A 62 0.93 2.72 7.46
CA GLY A 62 1.54 2.30 8.74
C GLY A 62 2.34 3.42 9.41
N ALA A 63 2.97 4.29 8.64
CA ALA A 63 3.60 5.50 9.15
C ALA A 63 2.55 6.50 9.68
N HIS A 64 1.40 6.63 8.99
CA HIS A 64 0.29 7.45 9.45
C HIS A 64 -0.39 6.88 10.69
N GLU A 65 -0.57 5.56 10.83
CA GLU A 65 -1.08 4.94 12.07
C GLU A 65 -0.16 5.22 13.27
N ALA A 66 1.16 5.24 13.07
CA ALA A 66 2.11 5.58 14.13
C ALA A 66 2.05 7.06 14.55
N ASP A 67 1.67 7.95 13.64
CA ASP A 67 1.57 9.41 13.87
C ASP A 67 0.16 9.85 14.32
N ALA A 68 -0.88 9.08 13.94
CA ALA A 68 -2.29 9.36 14.20
C ALA A 68 -2.87 8.61 15.41
N LEU A 69 -2.08 7.80 16.12
CA LEU A 69 -2.47 7.26 17.42
C LEU A 69 -2.12 8.28 18.51
N PRO A 70 -3.06 9.09 19.03
CA PRO A 70 -2.86 9.60 20.36
C PRO A 70 -2.80 8.35 21.24
N ARG A 71 -1.68 8.19 21.97
CA ARG A 71 -1.62 7.27 23.11
C ARG A 71 -2.84 7.54 23.98
N THR A 72 -3.89 6.76 23.75
CA THR A 72 -5.07 6.68 24.59
C THR A 72 -5.21 5.21 24.96
N LEU A 73 -4.10 4.67 25.48
CA LEU A 73 -4.14 3.64 26.51
C LEU A 73 -3.65 4.29 27.82
N GLU A 74 -4.16 5.48 28.08
CA GLU A 74 -4.09 6.09 29.38
C GLU A 74 -5.53 6.29 29.84
N ASN A 75 -5.84 5.63 30.96
CA ASN A 75 -7.02 5.80 31.82
C ASN A 75 -8.11 4.73 31.66
N GLY A 76 -8.06 3.72 32.55
CA GLY A 76 -9.17 2.80 32.75
C GLY A 76 -8.95 1.65 33.75
N ALA A 77 -8.39 1.89 34.95
CA ALA A 77 -8.60 1.07 36.17
C ALA A 77 -7.90 1.77 37.36
N SER A 78 -8.52 2.78 37.97
CA SER A 78 -9.44 2.71 39.12
C SER A 78 -8.80 2.18 40.41
N LEU A 79 -8.83 3.05 41.44
CA LEU A 79 -8.53 2.75 42.84
C LEU A 79 -9.28 1.50 43.33
N GLY A 80 -8.57 0.71 44.15
CA GLY A 80 -9.06 -0.37 44.99
C GLY A 80 -7.92 -0.89 45.84
#